data_AF-A0A2V6E4Z2-F1
#
_entry.id   AF-A0A2V6E4Z2-F1
#
_cell.length_a   1.000
_cell.length_b   1.000
_cell.length_c   1.000
_cell.angle_alpha   90.00
_cell.angle_beta   90.00
_cell.angle_gamma   90.00
#
_symmetry.space_group_name_H-M   'P 1'
#
loop_
_entity.id
_entity.type
_entity.pdbx_description
1 polymer ?
#
loop_
_entity_poly.entity_id
_entity_poly.type
_entity_poly.pdbx_seq_one_letter_code
_entity_poly.pdbx_strand_id
1 'polypeptide(L)'
;LEAIQQIENEASIELIDLRSISPWDRETIEESMRKTGRVVIVQEDTENCSVGQMIITHLMSQGDLWNSMVSPPILVSKGNVMIGYNPIYEYAALPDVQRIIAAIRKSISMKQQRPVAAAVSAAEPIEGDHFEPKPIQPRATTAATARRQPITVPIMGEGIRSAKVVALLKKPGDGIELDDALCEVETDKAVYPIESSFAGTMGQWKVEVGATVEIGQELGTILAEGGRQERIVEAAVSAAESVESGRHARRYSIEPALSPTITRKLSRVIPANLQIDARWDAIRKARDAAKKEDGGNAASPSVMIAWAVVRAMEKHPPFRRLILEDETIVENENFDLGIAVAIEGDRLATAVVTEANQKSWEEFADVYRKIVDETRAGRVDAMNAPVVISSLGAFGVRAAAPIVVPPSVGTLFIGSAHREMLPNGKKNETAEVITLSLTFDHRVVNGAGAANFVHEIKEQIEHFNLKSLAAPGAV
;
A
#
# COMPACT_ATOMS: atom_id res chain seq x y z
N LEU A 1 -7.47 -31.37 -4.42
CA LEU A 1 -7.61 -32.79 -4.84
C LEU A 1 -7.10 -33.75 -3.78
N GLU A 2 -5.83 -33.70 -3.38
CA GLU A 2 -5.21 -34.63 -2.39
C GLU A 2 -6.03 -34.87 -1.11
N ALA A 3 -6.61 -33.82 -0.51
CA ALA A 3 -7.47 -33.93 0.67
C ALA A 3 -8.72 -34.81 0.47
N ILE A 4 -9.23 -34.92 -0.76
CA ILE A 4 -10.36 -35.79 -1.11
C ILE A 4 -9.89 -37.24 -1.19
N GLN A 5 -8.74 -37.50 -1.83
CA GLN A 5 -8.14 -38.83 -1.92
C GLN A 5 -7.80 -39.42 -0.54
N GLN A 6 -7.44 -38.57 0.44
CA GLN A 6 -7.22 -38.99 1.83
C GLN A 6 -8.53 -39.21 2.63
N ILE A 7 -9.69 -38.76 2.12
CA ILE A 7 -11.02 -38.88 2.74
C ILE A 7 -11.97 -39.82 1.98
N GLU A 8 -11.56 -40.38 0.84
CA GLU A 8 -12.40 -41.16 -0.08
C GLU A 8 -13.14 -42.35 0.58
N ASN A 9 -12.59 -42.90 1.68
CA ASN A 9 -13.22 -43.96 2.49
C ASN A 9 -14.14 -43.47 3.62
N GLU A 10 -14.15 -42.17 3.93
CA GLU A 10 -14.94 -41.53 5.00
C GLU A 10 -16.17 -40.78 4.48
N ALA A 11 -16.08 -40.16 3.29
CA ALA A 11 -17.19 -39.40 2.71
C ALA A 11 -17.13 -39.30 1.18
N SER A 12 -18.29 -39.35 0.54
CA SER A 12 -18.45 -38.89 -0.84
C SER A 12 -18.45 -37.36 -0.87
N ILE A 13 -17.61 -36.76 -1.71
CA ILE A 13 -17.41 -35.31 -1.83
C ILE A 13 -17.71 -34.89 -3.27
N GLU A 14 -18.53 -33.86 -3.42
CA GLU A 14 -18.74 -33.17 -4.68
C GLU A 14 -17.77 -31.97 -4.75
N LEU A 15 -16.88 -31.96 -5.74
CA LEU A 15 -15.91 -30.89 -5.92
C LEU A 15 -16.39 -29.93 -7.02
N ILE A 16 -16.67 -28.69 -6.64
CA ILE A 16 -16.98 -27.60 -7.57
C ILE A 16 -15.75 -26.70 -7.68
N ASP A 17 -15.22 -26.58 -8.89
CA ASP A 17 -14.08 -25.73 -9.23
C ASP A 17 -14.58 -24.48 -9.98
N LEU A 18 -14.53 -23.33 -9.30
CA LEU A 18 -15.00 -22.05 -9.84
C LEU A 18 -13.97 -21.42 -10.78
N ARG A 19 -13.95 -21.91 -12.03
CA ARG A 19 -13.13 -21.38 -13.14
C ARG A 19 -13.28 -19.87 -13.40
N SER A 20 -14.34 -19.25 -12.89
CA SER A 20 -14.43 -17.80 -12.70
C SER A 20 -15.13 -17.48 -11.38
N ILE A 21 -14.63 -16.44 -10.70
CA ILE A 21 -15.26 -15.84 -9.52
C ILE A 21 -16.27 -14.74 -9.88
N SER A 22 -16.31 -14.29 -11.15
CA SER A 22 -17.23 -13.26 -11.63
C SER A 22 -17.52 -13.38 -13.14
N PRO A 23 -18.77 -13.65 -13.56
CA PRO A 23 -19.82 -14.26 -12.74
C PRO A 23 -19.35 -15.66 -12.27
N TRP A 24 -19.59 -15.98 -10.99
CA TRP A 24 -19.46 -17.34 -10.50
C TRP A 24 -20.76 -18.11 -10.72
N ASP A 25 -20.66 -19.43 -10.91
CA ASP A 25 -21.79 -20.32 -11.10
C ASP A 25 -22.53 -20.54 -9.77
N ARG A 26 -23.60 -19.75 -9.57
CA ARG A 26 -24.45 -19.82 -8.38
C ARG A 26 -25.36 -21.04 -8.41
N GLU A 27 -25.91 -21.37 -9.58
CA GLU A 27 -26.92 -22.42 -9.75
C GLU A 27 -26.32 -23.79 -9.38
N THR A 28 -25.13 -24.11 -9.89
CA THR A 28 -24.40 -25.35 -9.55
C THR A 28 -24.10 -25.47 -8.05
N ILE A 29 -23.70 -24.37 -7.39
CA ILE A 29 -23.42 -24.37 -5.94
C ILE A 29 -24.72 -24.46 -5.11
N GLU A 30 -25.80 -23.82 -5.53
CA GLU A 30 -27.10 -23.93 -4.87
C GLU A 30 -27.70 -25.34 -4.98
N GLU A 31 -27.65 -25.97 -6.16
CA GLU A 31 -28.12 -27.36 -6.34
C GLU A 31 -27.30 -28.33 -5.46
N SER A 32 -25.98 -28.19 -5.44
CA SER A 32 -25.10 -28.98 -4.58
C SER A 32 -25.41 -28.78 -3.08
N MET A 33 -25.71 -27.55 -2.66
CA MET A 33 -26.16 -27.27 -1.29
C MET A 33 -27.52 -27.90 -0.96
N ARG A 34 -28.51 -27.86 -1.88
CA ARG A 34 -29.82 -28.51 -1.68
C ARG A 34 -29.67 -30.03 -1.58
N LYS A 35 -28.71 -30.61 -2.32
CA LYS A 35 -28.39 -32.05 -2.35
C LYS A 35 -27.64 -32.55 -1.12
N THR A 36 -26.70 -31.76 -0.60
CA THR A 36 -25.77 -32.19 0.47
C THR A 36 -26.10 -31.63 1.85
N GLY A 37 -26.76 -30.48 1.93
CA GLY A 37 -27.02 -29.74 3.17
C GLY A 37 -25.76 -29.25 3.89
N ARG A 38 -24.59 -29.23 3.23
CA ARG A 38 -23.28 -28.91 3.81
C ARG A 38 -22.38 -28.25 2.77
N VAL A 39 -21.57 -27.27 3.16
CA VAL A 39 -20.51 -26.73 2.29
C VAL A 39 -19.21 -26.52 3.06
N VAL A 40 -18.09 -26.83 2.41
CA VAL A 40 -16.74 -26.44 2.82
C VAL A 40 -16.12 -25.70 1.65
N ILE A 41 -15.70 -24.46 1.88
CA ILE A 41 -15.11 -23.60 0.86
C ILE A 41 -13.61 -23.50 1.16
N VAL A 42 -12.77 -23.73 0.15
CA VAL A 42 -11.31 -23.64 0.25
C VAL A 42 -10.83 -22.53 -0.67
N GLN A 43 -9.98 -21.63 -0.18
CA GLN A 43 -9.45 -20.52 -0.97
C GLN A 43 -8.04 -20.10 -0.54
N GLU A 44 -7.22 -19.65 -1.49
CA GLU A 44 -5.89 -19.09 -1.23
C GLU A 44 -5.93 -17.65 -0.66
N ASP A 45 -7.08 -16.98 -0.83
CA ASP A 45 -7.39 -15.66 -0.29
C ASP A 45 -7.51 -15.70 1.26
N THR A 46 -7.44 -14.52 1.87
CA THR A 46 -7.62 -14.25 3.29
C THR A 46 -9.03 -14.61 3.80
N GLU A 47 -9.21 -14.71 5.12
CA GLU A 47 -10.50 -15.10 5.72
C GLU A 47 -11.57 -14.02 5.57
N ASN A 48 -11.19 -12.74 5.64
CA ASN A 48 -12.08 -11.58 5.59
C ASN A 48 -12.23 -11.03 4.16
N CYS A 49 -13.35 -10.34 3.89
CA CYS A 49 -13.62 -9.60 2.64
C CYS A 49 -13.48 -10.41 1.32
N SER A 50 -13.49 -11.74 1.42
CA SER A 50 -13.06 -12.66 0.38
C SER A 50 -14.21 -13.32 -0.39
N VAL A 51 -13.88 -13.95 -1.53
CA VAL A 51 -14.86 -14.63 -2.40
C VAL A 51 -15.64 -15.70 -1.64
N GLY A 52 -15.00 -16.46 -0.75
CA GLY A 52 -15.67 -17.45 0.10
C GLY A 52 -16.69 -16.82 1.05
N GLN A 53 -16.41 -15.63 1.62
CA GLN A 53 -17.39 -14.90 2.43
C GLN A 53 -18.58 -14.41 1.60
N MET A 54 -18.35 -13.99 0.34
CA MET A 54 -19.45 -13.65 -0.59
C MET A 54 -20.32 -14.89 -0.89
N ILE A 55 -19.72 -16.05 -1.17
CA ILE A 55 -20.45 -17.30 -1.43
C ILE A 55 -21.27 -17.72 -0.20
N ILE A 56 -20.67 -17.67 1.00
CA ILE A 56 -21.39 -17.91 2.27
C ILE A 56 -22.56 -16.93 2.39
N THR A 57 -22.33 -15.63 2.25
CA THR A 57 -23.37 -14.59 2.41
C THR A 57 -24.53 -14.79 1.45
N HIS A 58 -24.26 -15.16 0.18
CA HIS A 58 -25.28 -15.52 -0.80
C HIS A 58 -26.11 -16.73 -0.32
N LEU A 59 -25.44 -17.82 0.05
CA LEU A 59 -26.09 -19.05 0.52
C LEU A 59 -26.90 -18.84 1.81
N MET A 60 -26.46 -17.97 2.73
CA MET A 60 -27.20 -17.68 3.97
C MET A 60 -28.39 -16.75 3.74
N SER A 61 -28.37 -15.96 2.66
CA SER A 61 -29.46 -15.07 2.27
C SER A 61 -30.62 -15.81 1.59
N GLN A 62 -30.39 -17.01 1.04
CA GLN A 62 -31.44 -17.86 0.51
C GLN A 62 -32.14 -18.63 1.65
N GLY A 63 -33.37 -18.23 1.98
CA GLY A 63 -34.15 -18.81 3.07
C GLY A 63 -34.30 -20.34 2.98
N ASP A 64 -34.52 -20.87 1.77
CA ASP A 64 -34.58 -22.32 1.51
C ASP A 64 -33.31 -23.04 1.98
N LEU A 65 -32.14 -22.54 1.55
CA LEU A 65 -30.83 -23.15 1.77
C LEU A 65 -30.44 -23.03 3.25
N TRP A 66 -30.72 -21.87 3.86
CA TRP A 66 -30.56 -21.63 5.28
C TRP A 66 -31.36 -22.62 6.15
N ASN A 67 -32.52 -23.06 5.67
CA ASN A 67 -33.38 -24.02 6.35
C ASN A 67 -33.01 -25.48 6.04
N SER A 68 -32.40 -25.80 4.90
CA SER A 68 -32.00 -27.16 4.52
C SER A 68 -30.61 -27.59 4.99
N MET A 69 -29.80 -26.69 5.57
CA MET A 69 -28.46 -27.02 6.07
C MET A 69 -28.44 -27.90 7.32
N VAL A 70 -27.57 -28.91 7.31
CA VAL A 70 -27.28 -29.84 8.42
C VAL A 70 -26.08 -29.35 9.27
N SER A 71 -25.21 -28.53 8.68
CA SER A 71 -24.10 -27.82 9.34
C SER A 71 -23.91 -26.43 8.73
N PRO A 72 -23.44 -25.43 9.50
CA PRO A 72 -23.04 -24.14 8.94
C PRO A 72 -21.91 -24.32 7.90
N PRO A 73 -21.77 -23.37 6.95
CA PRO A 73 -20.62 -23.33 6.05
C PRO A 73 -19.30 -23.26 6.82
N ILE A 74 -18.25 -23.89 6.29
CA ILE A 74 -16.90 -23.79 6.83
C ILE A 74 -15.98 -23.21 5.75
N LEU A 75 -15.36 -22.08 6.05
CA LEU A 75 -14.30 -21.49 5.22
C LEU A 75 -12.94 -22.04 5.66
N VAL A 76 -12.09 -22.37 4.68
CA VAL A 76 -10.69 -22.74 4.86
C VAL A 76 -9.85 -21.82 3.97
N SER A 77 -9.29 -20.79 4.60
CA SER A 77 -8.61 -19.70 3.92
C SER A 77 -7.14 -19.60 4.32
N LYS A 78 -6.40 -18.69 3.67
CA LYS A 78 -5.22 -18.08 4.27
C LYS A 78 -5.63 -17.28 5.52
N GLY A 79 -4.77 -17.24 6.53
CA GLY A 79 -5.00 -16.43 7.73
C GLY A 79 -4.89 -14.93 7.43
N ASN A 80 -5.51 -14.09 8.28
CA ASN A 80 -5.45 -12.62 8.17
C ASN A 80 -4.09 -12.07 8.65
N VAL A 81 -2.99 -12.50 8.03
CA VAL A 81 -1.62 -12.11 8.35
C VAL A 81 -0.98 -11.43 7.14
N MET A 82 -0.33 -10.28 7.37
CA MET A 82 0.47 -9.63 6.35
C MET A 82 1.79 -10.39 6.20
N ILE A 83 2.11 -10.80 4.97
CA ILE A 83 3.29 -11.58 4.65
C ILE A 83 4.10 -10.79 3.62
N GLY A 84 5.33 -10.43 3.97
CA GLY A 84 6.27 -9.82 3.03
C GLY A 84 6.75 -10.85 2.00
N TYR A 85 7.10 -10.37 0.80
CA TYR A 85 7.42 -11.19 -0.37
C TYR A 85 8.55 -12.20 -0.12
N ASN A 86 8.18 -13.40 0.29
CA ASN A 86 9.06 -14.52 0.62
C ASN A 86 8.26 -15.81 0.42
N PRO A 87 8.60 -16.62 -0.61
CA PRO A 87 7.84 -17.81 -0.96
C PRO A 87 7.61 -18.79 0.20
N ILE A 88 8.57 -18.91 1.13
CA ILE A 88 8.46 -19.85 2.26
C ILE A 88 7.29 -19.47 3.17
N TYR A 89 7.13 -18.17 3.47
CA TYR A 89 6.04 -17.70 4.32
C TYR A 89 4.71 -17.65 3.57
N GLU A 90 4.73 -17.36 2.27
CA GLU A 90 3.53 -17.39 1.42
C GLU A 90 2.93 -18.80 1.35
N TYR A 91 3.72 -19.82 0.97
CA TYR A 91 3.27 -21.21 0.92
C TYR A 91 2.85 -21.75 2.29
N ALA A 92 3.52 -21.35 3.38
CA ALA A 92 3.16 -21.78 4.74
C ALA A 92 1.77 -21.28 5.21
N ALA A 93 1.24 -20.21 4.61
CA ALA A 93 -0.02 -19.61 5.03
C ALA A 93 -1.24 -20.09 4.24
N LEU A 94 -1.07 -20.53 2.99
CA LEU A 94 -2.12 -21.11 2.14
C LEU A 94 -2.79 -22.32 2.82
N PRO A 95 -4.05 -22.67 2.51
CA PRO A 95 -4.70 -23.88 3.04
C PRO A 95 -3.91 -25.17 2.78
N ASP A 96 -3.47 -25.83 3.84
CA ASP A 96 -2.86 -27.16 3.73
C ASP A 96 -3.92 -28.28 3.73
N VAL A 97 -3.49 -29.46 3.27
CA VAL A 97 -4.32 -30.67 3.17
C VAL A 97 -4.95 -31.06 4.51
N GLN A 98 -4.26 -30.86 5.64
CA GLN A 98 -4.77 -31.25 6.96
C GLN A 98 -5.83 -30.27 7.48
N ARG A 99 -5.69 -28.95 7.23
CA ARG A 99 -6.74 -27.95 7.47
C ARG A 99 -8.03 -28.28 6.69
N ILE A 100 -7.91 -28.66 5.42
CA ILE A 100 -9.04 -29.05 4.58
C ILE A 100 -9.72 -30.33 5.11
N ILE A 101 -8.93 -31.36 5.43
CA ILE A 101 -9.39 -32.61 6.04
C ILE A 101 -10.12 -32.38 7.36
N ALA A 102 -9.57 -31.53 8.23
CA ALA A 102 -10.18 -31.17 9.51
C ALA A 102 -11.51 -30.42 9.33
N ALA A 103 -11.61 -29.52 8.34
CA ALA A 103 -12.84 -28.81 8.01
C ALA A 103 -13.94 -29.77 7.50
N ILE A 104 -13.59 -30.72 6.62
CA ILE A 104 -14.54 -31.72 6.11
C ILE A 104 -15.06 -32.61 7.26
N ARG A 105 -14.17 -33.16 8.10
CA ARG A 105 -14.57 -33.96 9.27
C ARG A 105 -15.41 -33.15 10.28
N LYS A 106 -15.08 -31.87 10.50
CA LYS A 106 -15.87 -30.93 11.33
C LYS A 106 -17.27 -30.70 10.75
N SER A 107 -17.41 -30.57 9.43
CA SER A 107 -18.71 -30.48 8.75
C SER A 107 -19.55 -31.75 8.98
N ILE A 108 -18.98 -32.93 8.67
CA ILE A 108 -19.67 -34.23 8.76
C ILE A 108 -20.15 -34.54 10.19
N SER A 109 -19.31 -34.28 11.19
CA SER A 109 -19.61 -34.54 12.61
C SER A 109 -20.69 -33.63 13.19
N MET A 110 -20.93 -32.45 12.61
CA MET A 110 -22.04 -31.59 13.00
C MET A 110 -23.39 -32.17 12.53
N LYS A 111 -24.27 -32.43 13.50
CA LYS A 111 -25.67 -32.81 13.29
C LYS A 111 -26.57 -31.78 13.98
N GLN A 112 -26.85 -30.64 13.35
CA GLN A 112 -27.98 -29.83 13.78
C GLN A 112 -29.26 -30.30 13.08
N GLN A 113 -30.23 -30.76 13.87
CA GLN A 113 -31.63 -30.67 13.49
C GLN A 113 -32.17 -29.37 14.09
N ARG A 114 -32.41 -28.36 13.25
CA ARG A 114 -33.21 -27.20 13.67
C ARG A 114 -34.67 -27.66 13.72
N PRO A 115 -35.37 -27.55 14.85
CA PRO A 115 -36.81 -27.82 14.88
C PRO A 115 -37.50 -26.78 13.99
N VAL A 116 -38.27 -27.22 12.99
CA VAL A 116 -39.03 -26.34 12.12
C VAL A 116 -40.18 -25.76 12.94
N ALA A 117 -40.00 -24.54 13.44
CA ALA A 117 -41.06 -23.78 14.10
C ALA A 117 -42.14 -23.46 13.05
N ALA A 118 -43.27 -24.16 13.13
CA ALA A 118 -44.35 -24.03 12.16
C ALA A 118 -45.05 -22.67 12.27
N ALA A 119 -45.45 -22.15 11.11
CA ALA A 119 -46.43 -21.07 10.88
C ALA A 119 -46.42 -19.86 11.85
N VAL A 120 -46.01 -18.71 11.32
CA VAL A 120 -46.30 -17.41 11.94
C VAL A 120 -47.83 -17.21 11.97
N SER A 121 -48.46 -17.50 13.10
CA SER A 121 -49.82 -17.02 13.40
C SER A 121 -49.79 -15.51 13.56
N ALA A 122 -50.87 -14.83 13.18
CA ALA A 122 -50.97 -13.38 13.24
C ALA A 122 -50.75 -12.85 14.67
N ALA A 123 -50.00 -11.76 14.80
CA ALA A 123 -49.84 -11.05 16.05
C ALA A 123 -51.05 -10.11 16.27
N GLU A 124 -51.75 -10.30 17.40
CA GLU A 124 -52.65 -9.27 17.92
C GLU A 124 -51.84 -8.17 18.63
N PRO A 125 -52.30 -6.91 18.63
CA PRO A 125 -51.54 -5.81 19.20
C PRO A 125 -51.56 -5.87 20.74
N ILE A 126 -50.38 -5.90 21.34
CA ILE A 126 -50.21 -5.81 22.80
C ILE A 126 -50.26 -4.33 23.19
N GLU A 127 -51.28 -3.92 23.93
CA GLU A 127 -51.34 -2.56 24.52
C GLU A 127 -50.23 -2.36 25.55
N GLY A 128 -49.74 -1.13 25.66
CA GLY A 128 -48.49 -0.83 26.36
C GLY A 128 -48.62 -0.85 27.89
N ASP A 129 -47.87 -1.74 28.53
CA ASP A 129 -47.65 -1.73 29.98
C ASP A 129 -46.21 -1.29 30.29
N HIS A 130 -46.04 -0.41 31.29
CA HIS A 130 -44.75 0.23 31.56
C HIS A 130 -43.77 -0.70 32.29
N PHE A 131 -42.80 -1.26 31.58
CA PHE A 131 -41.71 -2.02 32.19
C PHE A 131 -40.67 -1.10 32.87
N GLU A 132 -40.82 -0.89 34.18
CA GLU A 132 -39.73 -0.35 35.00
C GLU A 132 -38.55 -1.33 35.08
N PRO A 133 -37.30 -0.89 34.80
CA PRO A 133 -36.13 -1.77 34.86
C PRO A 133 -35.72 -2.04 36.33
N LYS A 134 -36.03 -3.25 36.83
CA LYS A 134 -35.53 -3.70 38.14
C LYS A 134 -33.99 -3.82 38.15
N PRO A 135 -33.31 -3.44 39.25
CA PRO A 135 -31.85 -3.54 39.33
C PRO A 135 -31.32 -4.96 39.14
N ILE A 136 -30.34 -5.12 38.26
CA ILE A 136 -29.65 -6.39 38.02
C ILE A 136 -28.70 -6.65 39.19
N GLN A 137 -28.97 -7.69 39.99
CA GLN A 137 -28.00 -8.17 40.99
C GLN A 137 -26.86 -8.93 40.28
N PRO A 138 -25.58 -8.68 40.64
CA PRO A 138 -24.46 -9.39 40.04
C PRO A 138 -24.45 -10.86 40.45
N ARG A 139 -24.79 -11.74 39.49
CA ARG A 139 -24.72 -13.20 39.68
C ARG A 139 -23.27 -13.65 39.58
N ALA A 140 -22.78 -14.33 40.62
CA ALA A 140 -21.36 -14.66 40.77
C ALA A 140 -20.76 -15.40 39.56
N THR A 141 -19.66 -14.86 39.04
CA THR A 141 -18.92 -15.39 37.88
C THR A 141 -18.19 -16.67 38.26
N THR A 142 -18.59 -17.81 37.70
CA THR A 142 -17.77 -19.04 37.72
C THR A 142 -16.49 -18.79 36.91
N ALA A 143 -15.34 -19.17 37.48
CA ALA A 143 -14.00 -18.76 37.05
C ALA A 143 -13.78 -18.71 35.53
N ALA A 144 -13.41 -17.54 35.02
CA ALA A 144 -12.93 -17.37 33.65
C ALA A 144 -11.52 -17.96 33.51
N THR A 145 -11.27 -18.69 32.42
CA THR A 145 -9.96 -19.30 32.13
C THR A 145 -8.99 -18.21 31.68
N ALA A 146 -8.27 -17.60 32.63
CA ALA A 146 -7.37 -16.47 32.36
C ALA A 146 -6.32 -16.80 31.29
N ARG A 147 -6.27 -15.98 30.24
CA ARG A 147 -5.29 -16.12 29.15
C ARG A 147 -3.89 -15.74 29.65
N ARG A 148 -2.93 -16.64 29.47
CA ARG A 148 -1.53 -16.44 29.83
C ARG A 148 -0.76 -15.87 28.64
N GLN A 149 -0.35 -14.61 28.74
CA GLN A 149 0.43 -13.90 27.73
C GLN A 149 1.91 -13.83 28.19
N PRO A 150 2.89 -14.40 27.47
CA PRO A 150 4.29 -14.33 27.86
C PRO A 150 4.87 -12.92 27.66
N ILE A 151 5.69 -12.46 28.61
CA ILE A 151 6.56 -11.28 28.45
C ILE A 151 7.89 -11.74 27.87
N THR A 152 8.35 -11.15 26.78
CA THR A 152 9.64 -11.49 26.14
C THR A 152 10.55 -10.27 26.02
N VAL A 153 11.87 -10.48 26.12
CA VAL A 153 12.87 -9.41 25.88
C VAL A 153 12.72 -8.84 24.45
N PRO A 154 12.47 -7.53 24.27
CA PRO A 154 12.29 -6.90 22.96
C PRO A 154 13.62 -6.71 22.21
N ILE A 155 13.55 -6.34 20.93
CA ILE A 155 14.73 -6.10 20.07
C ILE A 155 15.33 -4.73 20.39
N MET A 156 16.40 -4.70 21.19
CA MET A 156 17.07 -3.48 21.67
C MET A 156 18.09 -2.92 20.66
N GLY A 157 17.69 -2.80 19.38
CA GLY A 157 18.52 -2.23 18.31
C GLY A 157 19.46 -3.22 17.61
N GLU A 158 20.16 -2.72 16.59
CA GLU A 158 20.97 -3.54 15.67
C GLU A 158 22.27 -4.05 16.34
N GLY A 159 22.46 -5.37 16.32
CA GLY A 159 23.70 -6.03 16.77
C GLY A 159 23.76 -6.43 18.25
N ILE A 160 22.88 -5.93 19.12
CA ILE A 160 22.77 -6.41 20.51
C ILE A 160 22.11 -7.80 20.50
N ARG A 161 22.58 -8.72 21.35
CA ARG A 161 22.08 -10.11 21.42
C ARG A 161 21.69 -10.59 22.83
N SER A 162 22.24 -9.97 23.86
CA SER A 162 21.93 -10.25 25.26
C SER A 162 21.92 -8.97 26.09
N ALA A 163 21.19 -9.00 27.20
CA ALA A 163 21.09 -7.94 28.19
C ALA A 163 21.07 -8.54 29.59
N LYS A 164 21.24 -7.73 30.64
CA LYS A 164 21.28 -8.18 32.03
C LYS A 164 20.18 -7.51 32.84
N VAL A 165 19.40 -8.28 33.61
CA VAL A 165 18.33 -7.72 34.46
C VAL A 165 18.95 -7.01 35.67
N VAL A 166 18.71 -5.70 35.82
CA VAL A 166 19.24 -4.88 36.93
C VAL A 166 18.21 -4.72 38.04
N ALA A 167 16.94 -4.52 37.70
CA ALA A 167 15.85 -4.35 38.67
C ALA A 167 14.55 -5.00 38.18
N LEU A 168 13.83 -5.65 39.09
CA LEU A 168 12.43 -6.06 38.91
C LEU A 168 11.56 -5.06 39.67
N LEU A 169 10.77 -4.25 38.95
CA LEU A 169 10.00 -3.14 39.53
C LEU A 169 8.61 -3.57 40.02
N LYS A 170 8.05 -4.65 39.46
CA LYS A 170 6.73 -5.20 39.79
C LYS A 170 6.84 -6.59 40.39
N LYS A 171 6.04 -6.89 41.42
CA LYS A 171 6.00 -8.18 42.10
C LYS A 171 4.92 -9.09 41.48
N PRO A 172 5.07 -10.43 41.57
CA PRO A 172 4.00 -11.36 41.20
C PRO A 172 2.71 -11.05 41.98
N GLY A 173 1.62 -10.79 41.25
CA GLY A 173 0.33 -10.38 41.80
C GLY A 173 0.02 -8.88 41.71
N ASP A 174 0.99 -8.02 41.36
CA ASP A 174 0.73 -6.58 41.16
C ASP A 174 -0.13 -6.33 39.91
N GLY A 175 -0.94 -5.27 39.95
CA GLY A 175 -1.65 -4.76 38.78
C GLY A 175 -0.71 -4.03 37.83
N ILE A 176 -0.92 -4.22 36.53
CA ILE A 176 -0.14 -3.65 35.43
C ILE A 176 -1.12 -2.89 34.52
N GLU A 177 -0.84 -1.60 34.27
CA GLU A 177 -1.54 -0.83 33.24
C GLU A 177 -0.81 -0.95 31.89
N LEU A 178 -1.40 -0.41 30.82
CA LEU A 178 -0.72 -0.36 29.52
C LEU A 178 0.51 0.55 29.63
N ASP A 179 1.62 0.16 29.00
CA ASP A 179 2.89 0.89 28.95
C ASP A 179 3.57 1.09 30.32
N ASP A 180 3.15 0.34 31.35
CA ASP A 180 3.71 0.36 32.70
C ASP A 180 5.04 -0.43 32.77
N ALA A 181 6.04 0.12 33.46
CA ALA A 181 7.41 -0.41 33.49
C ALA A 181 7.55 -1.60 34.46
N LEU A 182 8.00 -2.75 33.92
CA LEU A 182 8.01 -4.04 34.63
C LEU A 182 9.39 -4.37 35.23
N CYS A 183 10.44 -4.15 34.45
CA CYS A 183 11.83 -4.38 34.84
C CYS A 183 12.80 -3.53 34.02
N GLU A 184 14.02 -3.35 34.53
CA GLU A 184 15.11 -2.63 33.86
C GLU A 184 16.20 -3.61 33.42
N VAL A 185 16.62 -3.51 32.16
CA VAL A 185 17.69 -4.32 31.58
C VAL A 185 18.86 -3.45 31.10
N GLU A 186 20.07 -3.82 31.50
CA GLU A 186 21.32 -3.16 31.12
C GLU A 186 21.93 -3.85 29.89
N THR A 187 22.37 -3.02 28.95
CA THR A 187 23.19 -3.39 27.80
C THR A 187 24.53 -2.66 27.85
N ASP A 188 25.50 -3.06 27.04
CA ASP A 188 26.84 -2.46 26.90
C ASP A 188 26.86 -0.93 26.69
N LYS A 189 25.72 -0.30 26.35
CA LYS A 189 25.63 1.14 26.01
C LYS A 189 24.51 1.91 26.71
N ALA A 190 23.49 1.25 27.25
CA ALA A 190 22.37 1.89 27.95
C ALA A 190 21.56 0.91 28.81
N VAL A 191 20.87 1.45 29.81
CA VAL A 191 19.78 0.75 30.54
C VAL A 191 18.45 1.08 29.85
N TYR A 192 17.63 0.05 29.62
CA TYR A 192 16.31 0.16 29.01
C TYR A 192 15.23 -0.39 29.96
N PRO A 193 14.12 0.34 30.18
CA PRO A 193 12.93 -0.24 30.81
C PRO A 193 12.22 -1.18 29.82
N ILE A 194 11.64 -2.26 30.34
CA ILE A 194 10.70 -3.13 29.61
C ILE A 194 9.29 -2.80 30.09
N GLU A 195 8.51 -2.19 29.20
CA GLU A 195 7.14 -1.71 29.40
C GLU A 195 6.10 -2.76 29.00
N SER A 196 4.92 -2.73 29.61
CA SER A 196 3.87 -3.72 29.33
C SER A 196 2.99 -3.40 28.13
N SER A 197 3.07 -4.21 27.07
CA SER A 197 2.16 -4.12 25.91
C SER A 197 0.71 -4.53 26.20
N PHE A 198 0.37 -4.93 27.43
CA PHE A 198 -0.97 -5.36 27.84
C PHE A 198 -1.30 -4.96 29.28
N ALA A 199 -2.46 -4.33 29.50
CA ALA A 199 -3.01 -4.15 30.84
C ALA A 199 -3.49 -5.50 31.43
N GLY A 200 -3.25 -5.73 32.72
CA GLY A 200 -3.51 -7.02 33.34
C GLY A 200 -2.97 -7.18 34.76
N THR A 201 -2.76 -8.43 35.19
CA THR A 201 -2.09 -8.77 36.46
C THR A 201 -0.77 -9.49 36.20
N MET A 202 0.27 -9.14 36.96
CA MET A 202 1.58 -9.78 36.89
C MET A 202 1.52 -11.22 37.40
N GLY A 203 1.90 -12.17 36.56
CA GLY A 203 2.09 -13.57 36.92
C GLY A 203 3.45 -13.84 37.57
N GLN A 204 3.96 -15.05 37.41
CA GLN A 204 5.26 -15.44 37.93
C GLN A 204 6.40 -14.95 37.01
N TRP A 205 7.44 -14.36 37.60
CA TRP A 205 8.73 -14.17 36.94
C TRP A 205 9.48 -15.50 36.82
N LYS A 206 10.20 -15.69 35.71
CA LYS A 206 11.07 -16.84 35.41
C LYS A 206 12.56 -16.53 35.56
N VAL A 207 12.90 -15.31 36.00
CA VAL A 207 14.26 -14.74 35.98
C VAL A 207 14.52 -13.99 37.30
N GLU A 208 15.75 -14.09 37.81
CA GLU A 208 16.20 -13.41 39.02
C GLU A 208 17.04 -12.15 38.70
N VAL A 209 17.13 -11.23 39.66
CA VAL A 209 17.93 -10.00 39.52
C VAL A 209 19.41 -10.33 39.34
N GLY A 210 20.04 -9.75 38.31
CA GLY A 210 21.43 -9.98 37.95
C GLY A 210 21.66 -11.02 36.86
N ALA A 211 20.63 -11.75 36.42
CA ALA A 211 20.72 -12.75 35.35
C ALA A 211 20.87 -12.11 33.96
N THR A 212 21.64 -12.78 33.09
CA THR A 212 21.73 -12.46 31.66
C THR A 212 20.59 -13.13 30.90
N VAL A 213 19.96 -12.40 29.97
CA VAL A 213 18.85 -12.86 29.14
C VAL A 213 19.09 -12.54 27.66
N GLU A 214 18.60 -13.40 26.77
CA GLU A 214 18.69 -13.25 25.32
C GLU A 214 17.42 -12.61 24.72
N ILE A 215 17.54 -12.01 23.54
CA ILE A 215 16.38 -11.40 22.84
C ILE A 215 15.34 -12.47 22.52
N GLY A 216 14.07 -12.20 22.83
CA GLY A 216 12.96 -13.15 22.72
C GLY A 216 12.82 -14.13 23.89
N GLN A 217 13.74 -14.14 24.87
CA GLN A 217 13.61 -14.98 26.06
C GLN A 217 12.41 -14.55 26.92
N GLU A 218 11.63 -15.52 27.40
CA GLU A 218 10.48 -15.27 28.26
C GLU A 218 10.90 -14.90 29.69
N LEU A 219 10.54 -13.70 30.12
CA LEU A 219 10.83 -13.17 31.47
C LEU A 219 9.75 -13.56 32.48
N GLY A 220 8.49 -13.63 32.05
CA GLY A 220 7.33 -13.87 32.92
C GLY A 220 6.03 -13.95 32.14
N THR A 221 4.89 -13.85 32.82
CA THR A 221 3.55 -13.98 32.21
C THR A 221 2.59 -12.91 32.74
N ILE A 222 1.73 -12.35 31.88
CA ILE A 222 0.63 -11.43 32.23
C ILE A 222 -0.72 -12.09 31.94
N LEU A 223 -1.76 -11.71 32.70
CA LEU A 223 -3.16 -12.09 32.48
C LEU A 223 -3.97 -10.87 32.04
N ALA A 224 -4.52 -10.85 30.82
CA ALA A 224 -5.11 -9.64 30.20
C ALA A 224 -6.55 -9.84 29.68
N GLU A 225 -7.33 -8.76 29.68
CA GLU A 225 -8.69 -8.64 29.12
C GLU A 225 -8.71 -7.60 27.97
N GLY A 226 -9.61 -7.72 26.97
CA GLY A 226 -9.38 -7.13 25.63
C GLY A 226 -10.46 -6.20 25.05
N GLY A 227 -10.02 -5.21 24.25
CA GLY A 227 -10.81 -4.28 23.42
C GLY A 227 -10.36 -4.27 21.94
N ARG A 228 -10.96 -3.43 21.07
CA ARG A 228 -10.84 -3.53 19.58
C ARG A 228 -11.05 -2.19 18.84
N GLN A 229 -10.76 -2.17 17.52
CA GLN A 229 -11.06 -1.16 16.46
C GLN A 229 -9.99 -0.05 16.29
N GLU A 230 -9.67 0.54 15.13
CA GLU A 230 -9.94 0.32 13.67
C GLU A 230 -8.88 1.12 12.83
N ARG A 231 -8.85 1.31 11.48
CA ARG A 231 -9.83 1.20 10.37
C ARG A 231 -9.17 0.86 9.00
N ILE A 232 -10.03 0.54 8.03
CA ILE A 232 -9.91 0.32 6.57
C ILE A 232 -9.25 1.48 5.77
N VAL A 233 -8.45 1.14 4.74
CA VAL A 233 -8.42 1.77 3.37
C VAL A 233 -8.19 0.64 2.33
N GLU A 234 -8.12 0.93 1.01
CA GLU A 234 -8.44 0.00 -0.10
C GLU A 234 -7.73 0.34 -1.44
N ALA A 235 -7.87 -0.53 -2.47
CA ALA A 235 -7.64 -0.34 -3.93
C ALA A 235 -6.19 -0.42 -4.51
N ALA A 236 -5.93 -0.84 -5.78
CA ALA A 236 -6.67 -1.75 -6.70
C ALA A 236 -5.82 -2.18 -7.95
N VAL A 237 -6.14 -3.35 -8.53
CA VAL A 237 -5.85 -3.91 -9.90
C VAL A 237 -4.44 -3.85 -10.52
N SER A 238 -3.93 -5.02 -10.95
CA SER A 238 -3.43 -5.23 -12.34
C SER A 238 -3.53 -6.72 -12.72
N ALA A 239 -3.49 -7.04 -14.02
CA ALA A 239 -3.64 -8.39 -14.56
C ALA A 239 -2.37 -8.87 -15.31
N ALA A 240 -2.26 -10.18 -15.53
CA ALA A 240 -1.07 -10.84 -16.08
C ALA A 240 -1.30 -11.51 -17.45
N GLU A 241 -0.19 -11.81 -18.14
CA GLU A 241 -0.06 -12.65 -19.34
C GLU A 241 0.91 -13.81 -19.02
N SER A 242 0.94 -14.95 -19.73
CA SER A 242 0.06 -15.51 -20.78
C SER A 242 0.35 -17.01 -20.95
N VAL A 243 -0.56 -17.78 -21.57
CA VAL A 243 -0.26 -19.10 -22.19
C VAL A 243 -1.04 -19.23 -23.52
N GLU A 244 -0.44 -19.90 -24.51
CA GLU A 244 -0.86 -19.86 -25.92
C GLU A 244 -1.95 -20.88 -26.31
N SER A 245 -2.79 -20.53 -27.29
CA SER A 245 -3.67 -21.46 -28.00
C SER A 245 -3.90 -21.03 -29.46
N GLY A 246 -3.90 -22.00 -30.38
CA GLY A 246 -3.84 -21.75 -31.82
C GLY A 246 -5.19 -21.44 -32.49
N ARG A 247 -5.34 -20.22 -33.01
CA ARG A 247 -6.30 -19.88 -34.07
C ARG A 247 -5.63 -18.96 -35.10
N HIS A 248 -5.93 -19.16 -36.39
CA HIS A 248 -5.50 -18.25 -37.46
C HIS A 248 -6.32 -16.95 -37.45
N ALA A 249 -6.14 -16.12 -36.42
CA ALA A 249 -6.28 -14.68 -36.59
C ALA A 249 -5.13 -14.17 -37.47
N ARG A 250 -5.34 -13.08 -38.21
CA ARG A 250 -4.22 -12.31 -38.77
C ARG A 250 -3.48 -11.69 -37.59
N ARG A 251 -2.34 -12.28 -37.20
CA ARG A 251 -1.39 -11.69 -36.25
C ARG A 251 -0.76 -10.46 -36.89
N TYR A 252 -1.42 -9.31 -36.78
CA TYR A 252 -0.79 -8.03 -37.00
C TYR A 252 0.24 -7.83 -35.88
N SER A 253 1.51 -7.69 -36.24
CA SER A 253 2.58 -7.37 -35.28
C SER A 253 2.45 -5.91 -34.86
N ILE A 254 1.76 -5.67 -33.76
CA ILE A 254 1.74 -4.36 -33.08
C ILE A 254 3.08 -4.20 -32.37
N GLU A 255 3.81 -3.11 -32.62
CA GLU A 255 5.01 -2.82 -31.85
C GLU A 255 4.62 -2.46 -30.39
N PRO A 256 5.32 -2.98 -29.37
CA PRO A 256 5.02 -2.65 -27.99
C PRO A 256 5.32 -1.17 -27.70
N ALA A 257 4.46 -0.51 -26.94
CA ALA A 257 4.58 0.91 -26.61
C ALA A 257 5.90 1.29 -25.90
N LEU A 258 6.55 0.32 -25.25
CA LEU A 258 7.93 0.41 -24.76
C LEU A 258 8.83 -0.53 -25.56
N SER A 259 10.00 -0.04 -25.99
CA SER A 259 10.97 -0.88 -26.69
C SER A 259 11.50 -2.00 -25.78
N PRO A 260 11.85 -3.19 -26.32
CA PRO A 260 12.43 -4.28 -25.52
C PRO A 260 13.73 -3.91 -24.77
N THR A 261 14.44 -2.88 -25.22
CA THR A 261 15.59 -2.32 -24.50
C THR A 261 15.18 -1.51 -23.27
N ILE A 262 14.09 -0.75 -23.32
CA ILE A 262 13.52 -0.09 -22.13
C ILE A 262 13.06 -1.16 -21.13
N THR A 263 12.24 -2.13 -21.57
CA THR A 263 11.72 -3.21 -20.70
C THR A 263 12.83 -3.98 -19.97
N ARG A 264 13.97 -4.24 -20.65
CA ARG A 264 15.16 -4.86 -20.05
C ARG A 264 15.89 -3.99 -19.02
N LYS A 265 15.80 -2.65 -19.13
CA LYS A 265 16.36 -1.73 -18.11
C LYS A 265 15.44 -1.58 -16.90
N LEU A 266 14.11 -1.68 -17.09
CA LEU A 266 13.13 -1.55 -16.00
C LEU A 266 13.24 -2.64 -14.92
N SER A 267 13.60 -3.88 -15.28
CA SER A 267 13.69 -5.00 -14.33
C SER A 267 14.80 -4.86 -13.27
N ARG A 268 15.62 -3.81 -13.33
CA ARG A 268 16.69 -3.51 -12.36
C ARG A 268 16.34 -2.33 -11.43
N VAL A 269 15.29 -1.58 -11.72
CA VAL A 269 14.86 -0.41 -10.93
C VAL A 269 14.16 -0.88 -9.67
N ILE A 270 14.38 -0.22 -8.53
CA ILE A 270 13.55 -0.39 -7.33
C ILE A 270 12.63 0.83 -7.21
N PRO A 271 11.46 0.87 -7.86
CA PRO A 271 10.64 2.07 -7.93
C PRO A 271 9.94 2.35 -6.59
N ALA A 272 10.06 3.59 -6.12
CA ALA A 272 9.20 4.17 -5.09
C ALA A 272 8.51 5.42 -5.63
N ASN A 273 7.27 5.67 -5.21
CA ASN A 273 6.47 6.83 -5.63
C ASN A 273 6.12 7.73 -4.43
N LEU A 274 6.10 9.03 -4.69
CA LEU A 274 5.80 10.12 -3.76
C LEU A 274 4.87 11.11 -4.46
N GLN A 275 3.85 11.60 -3.75
CA GLN A 275 2.94 12.62 -4.27
C GLN A 275 2.81 13.77 -3.28
N ILE A 276 2.73 15.00 -3.79
CA ILE A 276 2.49 16.22 -3.01
C ILE A 276 1.84 17.30 -3.89
N ASP A 277 0.93 18.07 -3.31
CA ASP A 277 0.19 19.11 -4.02
C ASP A 277 0.80 20.51 -3.80
N ALA A 278 0.95 21.26 -4.89
CA ALA A 278 1.52 22.61 -4.90
C ALA A 278 0.50 23.63 -5.42
N ARG A 279 0.34 24.76 -4.70
CA ARG A 279 -0.57 25.84 -5.05
C ARG A 279 -0.20 26.49 -6.39
N TRP A 280 -1.19 26.62 -7.26
CA TRP A 280 -1.01 27.01 -8.65
C TRP A 280 -0.93 28.52 -8.90
N ASP A 281 -1.32 29.32 -7.91
CA ASP A 281 -1.56 30.76 -8.08
C ASP A 281 -0.33 31.57 -8.51
N ALA A 282 0.88 31.21 -8.06
CA ALA A 282 2.10 31.94 -8.43
C ALA A 282 2.48 31.69 -9.90
N ILE A 283 2.53 30.43 -10.34
CA ILE A 283 2.75 30.06 -11.75
C ILE A 283 1.68 30.69 -12.67
N ARG A 284 0.40 30.71 -12.25
CA ARG A 284 -0.65 31.42 -13.00
C ARG A 284 -0.36 32.92 -13.11
N LYS A 285 -0.07 33.60 -12.00
CA LYS A 285 0.23 35.06 -11.99
C LYS A 285 1.45 35.38 -12.86
N ALA A 286 2.49 34.56 -12.82
CA ALA A 286 3.66 34.68 -13.68
C ALA A 286 3.31 34.49 -15.17
N ARG A 287 2.53 33.44 -15.51
CA ARG A 287 2.05 33.16 -16.88
C ARG A 287 1.18 34.29 -17.44
N ASP A 288 0.31 34.88 -16.62
CA ASP A 288 -0.58 35.96 -17.02
C ASP A 288 0.08 37.35 -17.00
N ALA A 289 1.25 37.50 -16.36
CA ALA A 289 2.14 38.65 -16.51
C ALA A 289 2.94 38.54 -17.82
N ALA A 290 3.63 37.41 -18.05
CA ALA A 290 4.40 37.17 -19.28
C ALA A 290 3.54 37.30 -20.55
N LYS A 291 2.28 36.84 -20.52
CA LYS A 291 1.32 37.06 -21.64
C LYS A 291 1.02 38.53 -21.96
N LYS A 292 1.24 39.45 -21.05
CA LYS A 292 1.03 40.90 -21.26
C LYS A 292 2.31 41.60 -21.72
N GLU A 293 3.47 41.09 -21.31
CA GLU A 293 4.79 41.64 -21.61
C GLU A 293 5.34 41.05 -22.94
N ASP A 294 5.31 39.72 -23.11
CA ASP A 294 5.87 38.99 -24.27
C ASP A 294 4.83 38.50 -25.30
N GLY A 295 3.54 38.61 -24.97
CA GLY A 295 2.44 38.17 -25.83
C GLY A 295 2.53 36.69 -26.23
N GLY A 296 2.78 36.43 -27.51
CA GLY A 296 2.92 35.09 -28.08
C GLY A 296 4.16 34.33 -27.62
N ASN A 297 5.24 35.04 -27.22
CA ASN A 297 6.47 34.41 -26.74
C ASN A 297 6.50 34.21 -25.21
N ALA A 298 5.37 34.34 -24.52
CA ALA A 298 5.28 34.15 -23.08
C ALA A 298 5.67 32.71 -22.68
N ALA A 299 6.58 32.57 -21.71
CA ALA A 299 7.05 31.28 -21.20
C ALA A 299 5.87 30.39 -20.72
N SER A 300 5.92 29.09 -21.01
CA SER A 300 4.86 28.15 -20.64
C SER A 300 4.94 27.78 -19.15
N PRO A 301 3.83 27.32 -18.52
CA PRO A 301 3.90 26.83 -17.14
C PRO A 301 4.83 25.63 -17.01
N SER A 302 4.95 24.81 -18.05
CA SER A 302 5.88 23.69 -18.14
C SER A 302 7.35 24.14 -18.13
N VAL A 303 7.69 25.27 -18.76
CA VAL A 303 9.03 25.90 -18.65
C VAL A 303 9.29 26.38 -17.23
N MET A 304 8.30 27.05 -16.61
CA MET A 304 8.43 27.59 -15.25
C MET A 304 8.65 26.48 -14.21
N ILE A 305 7.90 25.38 -14.29
CA ILE A 305 8.09 24.20 -13.43
C ILE A 305 9.43 23.51 -13.75
N ALA A 306 9.78 23.36 -15.03
CA ALA A 306 11.05 22.73 -15.41
C ALA A 306 12.27 23.48 -14.85
N TRP A 307 12.22 24.82 -14.83
CA TRP A 307 13.24 25.64 -14.17
C TRP A 307 13.28 25.42 -12.65
N ALA A 308 12.12 25.35 -11.97
CA ALA A 308 12.06 25.04 -10.55
C ALA A 308 12.66 23.65 -10.23
N VAL A 309 12.47 22.66 -11.11
CA VAL A 309 13.10 21.34 -10.99
C VAL A 309 14.62 21.42 -11.14
N VAL A 310 15.15 22.19 -12.10
CA VAL A 310 16.62 22.39 -12.24
C VAL A 310 17.21 23.00 -10.97
N ARG A 311 16.61 24.09 -10.47
CA ARG A 311 17.08 24.80 -9.27
C ARG A 311 16.96 23.94 -8.01
N ALA A 312 16.00 23.01 -7.95
CA ALA A 312 15.93 21.99 -6.90
C ALA A 312 17.03 20.92 -7.06
N MET A 313 17.33 20.45 -8.29
CA MET A 313 18.37 19.43 -8.53
C MET A 313 19.76 19.91 -8.07
N GLU A 314 20.08 21.21 -8.20
CA GLU A 314 21.32 21.80 -7.67
C GLU A 314 21.48 21.52 -6.16
N LYS A 315 20.44 21.80 -5.37
CA LYS A 315 20.37 21.56 -3.92
C LYS A 315 20.30 20.07 -3.53
N HIS A 316 19.87 19.20 -4.43
CA HIS A 316 19.61 17.78 -4.15
C HIS A 316 20.50 16.83 -4.99
N PRO A 317 21.78 16.62 -4.60
CA PRO A 317 22.73 15.79 -5.35
C PRO A 317 22.25 14.40 -5.80
N PRO A 318 21.44 13.64 -5.03
CA PRO A 318 20.93 12.35 -5.47
C PRO A 318 20.13 12.38 -6.77
N PHE A 319 19.52 13.53 -7.12
CA PHE A 319 18.80 13.75 -8.38
C PHE A 319 19.67 14.29 -9.52
N ARG A 320 20.99 14.48 -9.29
CA ARG A 320 22.00 14.77 -10.33
C ARG A 320 22.79 13.52 -10.76
N ARG A 321 22.34 12.34 -10.32
CA ARG A 321 23.00 11.06 -10.55
C ARG A 321 22.46 10.32 -11.77
N LEU A 322 23.30 9.48 -12.37
CA LEU A 322 22.94 8.53 -13.42
C LEU A 322 23.34 7.11 -13.01
N ILE A 323 22.55 6.13 -13.46
CA ILE A 323 22.88 4.71 -13.32
C ILE A 323 23.38 4.21 -14.68
N LEU A 324 24.67 3.91 -14.77
CA LEU A 324 25.30 3.42 -16.01
C LEU A 324 24.96 1.94 -16.27
N GLU A 325 25.29 1.43 -17.46
CA GLU A 325 24.92 0.07 -17.88
C GLU A 325 25.68 -1.04 -17.12
N ASP A 326 26.79 -0.69 -16.48
CA ASP A 326 27.55 -1.53 -15.53
C ASP A 326 27.06 -1.40 -14.07
N GLU A 327 25.94 -0.70 -13.86
CA GLU A 327 25.33 -0.38 -12.57
C GLU A 327 26.13 0.56 -11.66
N THR A 328 27.21 1.18 -12.17
CA THR A 328 27.86 2.28 -11.44
C THR A 328 26.94 3.50 -11.35
N ILE A 329 26.90 4.11 -10.16
CA ILE A 329 26.17 5.34 -9.88
C ILE A 329 27.16 6.50 -9.98
N VAL A 330 26.99 7.36 -10.98
CA VAL A 330 27.84 8.55 -11.18
C VAL A 330 27.05 9.79 -10.78
N GLU A 331 27.67 10.71 -10.04
CA GLU A 331 27.12 12.01 -9.67
C GLU A 331 27.80 13.11 -10.49
N ASN A 332 27.00 13.99 -11.10
CA ASN A 332 27.53 15.10 -11.92
C ASN A 332 27.30 16.46 -11.24
N GLU A 333 28.23 17.39 -11.48
CA GLU A 333 28.06 18.81 -11.11
C GLU A 333 27.15 19.53 -12.13
N ASN A 334 27.47 19.40 -13.42
CA ASN A 334 26.59 19.82 -14.53
C ASN A 334 25.65 18.68 -14.90
N PHE A 335 24.37 18.99 -15.13
CA PHE A 335 23.36 17.96 -15.38
C PHE A 335 22.31 18.39 -16.40
N ASP A 336 21.75 17.39 -17.06
CA ASP A 336 20.72 17.56 -18.08
C ASP A 336 19.32 17.45 -17.48
N LEU A 337 18.32 18.06 -18.13
CA LEU A 337 16.90 17.86 -17.79
C LEU A 337 16.17 17.22 -18.96
N GLY A 338 15.48 16.10 -18.70
CA GLY A 338 14.64 15.43 -19.69
C GLY A 338 13.20 15.93 -19.65
N ILE A 339 12.56 16.01 -20.82
CA ILE A 339 11.13 16.30 -20.97
C ILE A 339 10.52 15.26 -21.88
N ALA A 340 9.54 14.51 -21.37
CA ALA A 340 8.76 13.57 -22.17
C ALA A 340 7.81 14.33 -23.10
N VAL A 341 7.94 14.08 -24.41
CA VAL A 341 7.16 14.69 -25.48
C VAL A 341 6.45 13.56 -26.24
N ALA A 342 5.13 13.67 -26.38
CA ALA A 342 4.37 12.80 -27.27
C ALA A 342 4.66 13.18 -28.73
N ILE A 343 5.02 12.17 -29.52
CA ILE A 343 5.27 12.25 -30.97
C ILE A 343 4.22 11.41 -31.72
N GLU A 344 4.26 11.45 -33.06
CA GLU A 344 3.28 10.75 -33.89
C GLU A 344 3.29 9.22 -33.65
N GLY A 345 2.11 8.61 -33.70
CA GLY A 345 1.92 7.15 -33.52
C GLY A 345 1.87 6.67 -32.07
N ASP A 346 1.42 7.51 -31.13
CA ASP A 346 1.33 7.23 -29.67
C ASP A 346 2.69 6.85 -29.03
N ARG A 347 3.78 7.38 -29.60
CA ARG A 347 5.15 7.16 -29.12
C ARG A 347 5.59 8.31 -28.24
N LEU A 348 6.42 8.01 -27.26
CA LEU A 348 7.10 8.99 -26.40
C LEU A 348 8.56 9.15 -26.82
N ALA A 349 9.03 10.38 -26.86
CA ALA A 349 10.43 10.75 -27.01
C ALA A 349 10.84 11.70 -25.88
N THR A 350 12.12 11.69 -25.50
CA THR A 350 12.64 12.59 -24.45
C THR A 350 13.45 13.69 -25.10
N ALA A 351 12.96 14.93 -25.04
CA ALA A 351 13.76 16.12 -25.33
C ALA A 351 14.70 16.37 -24.16
N VAL A 352 15.97 16.74 -24.41
CA VAL A 352 16.98 16.93 -23.37
C VAL A 352 17.53 18.36 -23.38
N VAL A 353 17.33 19.11 -22.29
CA VAL A 353 18.07 20.36 -22.04
C VAL A 353 19.43 19.97 -21.50
N THR A 354 20.47 20.03 -22.32
CA THR A 354 21.85 19.73 -21.89
C THR A 354 22.40 20.81 -20.99
N GLU A 355 23.15 20.46 -19.94
CA GLU A 355 23.73 21.41 -18.96
C GLU A 355 22.72 22.47 -18.49
N ALA A 356 21.59 22.01 -17.94
CA ALA A 356 20.43 22.82 -17.61
C ALA A 356 20.71 23.83 -16.48
N ASN A 357 21.59 23.48 -15.55
CA ASN A 357 22.02 24.33 -14.43
C ASN A 357 22.82 25.57 -14.87
N GLN A 358 23.64 25.42 -15.91
CA GLN A 358 24.54 26.47 -16.41
C GLN A 358 23.84 27.57 -17.23
N LYS A 359 22.54 27.44 -17.49
CA LYS A 359 21.78 28.40 -18.32
C LYS A 359 21.14 29.49 -17.47
N SER A 360 21.11 30.71 -17.98
CA SER A 360 20.18 31.73 -17.49
C SER A 360 18.73 31.34 -17.77
N TRP A 361 17.78 32.02 -17.12
CA TRP A 361 16.35 31.79 -17.34
C TRP A 361 15.93 31.99 -18.81
N GLU A 362 16.48 33.01 -19.48
CA GLU A 362 16.16 33.35 -20.87
C GLU A 362 16.66 32.27 -21.84
N GLU A 363 17.93 31.88 -21.72
CA GLU A 363 18.53 30.79 -22.50
C GLU A 363 17.82 29.45 -22.24
N PHE A 364 17.45 29.16 -20.99
CA PHE A 364 16.71 27.95 -20.64
C PHE A 364 15.32 27.94 -21.31
N ALA A 365 14.58 29.06 -21.27
CA ALA A 365 13.27 29.15 -21.88
C ALA A 365 13.30 29.01 -23.42
N ASP A 366 14.31 29.59 -24.08
CA ASP A 366 14.51 29.45 -25.53
C ASP A 366 14.97 28.05 -25.94
N VAL A 367 15.95 27.48 -25.23
CA VAL A 367 16.41 26.09 -25.48
C VAL A 367 15.27 25.10 -25.26
N TYR A 368 14.52 25.22 -24.15
CA TYR A 368 13.38 24.35 -23.85
C TYR A 368 12.34 24.36 -24.97
N ARG A 369 11.93 25.55 -25.44
CA ARG A 369 10.98 25.68 -26.56
C ARG A 369 11.50 24.96 -27.79
N LYS A 370 12.72 25.28 -28.20
CA LYS A 370 13.36 24.74 -29.40
C LYS A 370 13.46 23.22 -29.37
N ILE A 371 13.94 22.61 -28.29
CA ILE A 371 14.07 21.14 -28.22
C ILE A 371 12.73 20.44 -28.17
N VAL A 372 11.70 21.00 -27.52
CA VAL A 372 10.37 20.37 -27.45
C VAL A 372 9.69 20.37 -28.82
N ASP A 373 9.87 21.43 -29.61
CA ASP A 373 9.33 21.50 -30.96
C ASP A 373 10.17 20.68 -31.97
N GLU A 374 11.50 20.63 -31.85
CA GLU A 374 12.35 19.71 -32.64
C GLU A 374 12.04 18.24 -32.34
N THR A 375 11.85 17.87 -31.06
CA THR A 375 11.46 16.50 -30.69
C THR A 375 10.05 16.17 -31.14
N ARG A 376 9.09 17.11 -31.08
CA ARG A 376 7.76 16.90 -31.67
C ARG A 376 7.82 16.70 -33.19
N ALA A 377 8.79 17.31 -33.88
CA ALA A 377 9.09 17.08 -35.29
C ALA A 377 9.85 15.76 -35.58
N GLY A 378 10.06 14.91 -34.57
CA GLY A 378 10.63 13.56 -34.72
C GLY A 378 12.10 13.43 -34.31
N ARG A 379 12.73 14.48 -33.77
CA ARG A 379 14.11 14.40 -33.25
C ARG A 379 14.16 13.63 -31.93
N VAL A 380 14.91 12.53 -31.90
CA VAL A 380 15.16 11.75 -30.68
C VAL A 380 16.64 11.79 -30.35
N ASP A 381 17.01 12.60 -29.35
CA ASP A 381 18.36 12.61 -28.77
C ASP A 381 18.51 11.50 -27.71
N ALA A 382 19.75 11.19 -27.30
CA ALA A 382 20.01 10.12 -26.35
C ALA A 382 19.58 10.50 -24.91
N MET A 383 18.86 9.61 -24.23
CA MET A 383 18.30 9.90 -22.90
C MET A 383 19.33 9.74 -21.78
N ASN A 384 20.09 10.80 -21.52
CA ASN A 384 21.11 10.89 -20.47
C ASN A 384 20.71 11.80 -19.27
N ALA A 385 19.44 12.20 -19.17
CA ALA A 385 19.00 13.09 -18.08
C ALA A 385 18.76 12.34 -16.75
N PRO A 386 19.32 12.80 -15.61
CA PRO A 386 19.03 12.26 -14.28
C PRO A 386 17.55 12.26 -13.89
N VAL A 387 16.83 13.33 -14.25
CA VAL A 387 15.39 13.51 -14.02
C VAL A 387 14.69 13.80 -15.33
N VAL A 388 13.59 13.09 -15.57
CA VAL A 388 12.67 13.34 -16.69
C VAL A 388 11.36 13.93 -16.16
N ILE A 389 10.88 15.00 -16.78
CA ILE A 389 9.57 15.59 -16.52
C ILE A 389 8.56 15.03 -17.53
N SER A 390 7.43 14.55 -17.04
CA SER A 390 6.26 14.21 -17.87
C SER A 390 5.06 15.04 -17.43
N SER A 391 4.26 15.54 -18.38
CA SER A 391 3.01 16.22 -18.05
C SER A 391 1.90 15.84 -19.01
N LEU A 392 0.85 15.24 -18.46
CA LEU A 392 -0.41 14.98 -19.15
C LEU A 392 -1.52 15.93 -18.66
N GLY A 393 -1.16 17.06 -18.05
CA GLY A 393 -2.11 18.06 -17.57
C GLY A 393 -3.03 18.62 -18.67
N ALA A 394 -2.56 18.65 -19.93
CA ALA A 394 -3.36 19.00 -21.11
C ALA A 394 -4.49 17.99 -21.41
N PHE A 395 -4.36 16.74 -20.95
CA PHE A 395 -5.37 15.68 -21.05
C PHE A 395 -6.25 15.59 -19.79
N GLY A 396 -6.12 16.51 -18.85
CA GLY A 396 -6.91 16.53 -17.61
C GLY A 396 -6.48 15.54 -16.53
N VAL A 397 -5.41 14.78 -16.74
CA VAL A 397 -4.88 13.80 -15.76
C VAL A 397 -4.33 14.52 -14.53
N ARG A 398 -4.94 14.29 -13.34
CA ARG A 398 -4.57 14.97 -12.09
C ARG A 398 -3.31 14.39 -11.44
N ALA A 399 -3.19 13.08 -11.38
CA ALA A 399 -2.05 12.37 -10.79
C ALA A 399 -1.80 11.07 -11.58
N ALA A 400 -0.55 10.63 -11.61
CA ALA A 400 -0.12 9.37 -12.22
C ALA A 400 1.23 8.95 -11.62
N ALA A 401 1.49 7.66 -11.50
CA ALA A 401 2.83 7.16 -11.16
C ALA A 401 3.63 6.92 -12.45
N PRO A 402 4.60 7.78 -12.82
CA PRO A 402 5.42 7.57 -14.01
C PRO A 402 6.41 6.43 -13.81
N ILE A 403 6.89 5.85 -14.90
CA ILE A 403 7.93 4.81 -14.89
C ILE A 403 9.31 5.48 -15.01
N VAL A 404 10.23 5.14 -14.09
CA VAL A 404 11.65 5.54 -14.17
C VAL A 404 12.38 4.60 -15.14
N VAL A 405 13.04 5.17 -16.15
CA VAL A 405 13.77 4.41 -17.18
C VAL A 405 15.28 4.74 -17.09
N PRO A 406 16.15 3.78 -16.73
CA PRO A 406 17.60 4.02 -16.67
C PRO A 406 18.19 4.50 -18.02
N PRO A 407 19.14 5.45 -18.01
CA PRO A 407 20.00 5.82 -16.88
C PRO A 407 19.41 6.84 -15.88
N SER A 408 18.21 7.37 -16.14
CA SER A 408 17.52 8.32 -15.24
C SER A 408 17.23 7.69 -13.86
N VAL A 409 17.37 8.51 -12.82
CA VAL A 409 17.12 8.14 -11.41
C VAL A 409 15.71 8.51 -10.96
N GLY A 410 15.10 9.53 -11.57
CA GLY A 410 13.75 9.99 -11.24
C GLY A 410 12.91 10.37 -12.45
N THR A 411 11.60 10.32 -12.28
CA THR A 411 10.64 10.85 -13.25
C THR A 411 9.51 11.56 -12.51
N LEU A 412 9.37 12.85 -12.78
CA LEU A 412 8.38 13.72 -12.16
C LEU A 412 7.18 13.87 -13.10
N PHE A 413 6.01 13.41 -12.66
CA PHE A 413 4.75 13.68 -13.33
C PHE A 413 4.12 14.97 -12.79
N ILE A 414 3.68 15.84 -13.70
CA ILE A 414 2.97 17.10 -13.42
C ILE A 414 1.52 16.99 -13.88
N GLY A 415 0.61 17.02 -12.91
CA GLY A 415 -0.84 16.93 -13.12
C GLY A 415 -1.52 18.16 -13.73
N SER A 416 -2.80 17.99 -14.04
CA SER A 416 -3.72 19.08 -14.37
C SER A 416 -4.04 19.93 -13.13
N ALA A 417 -4.06 21.26 -13.32
CA ALA A 417 -4.48 22.18 -12.27
C ALA A 417 -5.96 21.96 -11.93
N HIS A 418 -6.25 21.79 -10.64
CA HIS A 418 -7.60 21.50 -10.16
C HIS A 418 -7.83 22.10 -8.77
N ARG A 419 -9.10 22.13 -8.33
CA ARG A 419 -9.45 22.68 -7.01
C ARG A 419 -9.45 21.61 -5.93
N GLU A 420 -8.87 21.95 -4.79
CA GLU A 420 -8.82 21.14 -3.58
C GLU A 420 -9.11 22.01 -2.34
N MET A 421 -9.60 21.38 -1.28
CA MET A 421 -9.88 22.02 0.01
C MET A 421 -8.70 21.81 0.97
N LEU A 422 -7.78 22.78 1.01
CA LEU A 422 -6.60 22.73 1.87
C LEU A 422 -6.90 23.25 3.29
N PRO A 423 -6.30 22.68 4.35
CA PRO A 423 -6.40 23.23 5.70
C PRO A 423 -5.53 24.48 5.84
N ASN A 424 -6.15 25.65 6.04
CA ASN A 424 -5.47 26.92 6.31
C ASN A 424 -5.69 27.33 7.78
N GLY A 425 -4.92 26.69 8.67
CA GLY A 425 -5.01 26.89 10.12
C GLY A 425 -6.36 26.47 10.69
N LYS A 426 -7.20 27.45 11.07
CA LYS A 426 -8.55 27.21 11.65
C LYS A 426 -9.69 27.22 10.64
N LYS A 427 -9.41 27.34 9.34
CA LYS A 427 -10.41 27.30 8.27
C LYS A 427 -9.91 26.46 7.10
N ASN A 428 -10.82 25.74 6.46
CA ASN A 428 -10.54 25.10 5.19
C ASN A 428 -10.68 26.14 4.07
N GLU A 429 -9.72 26.16 3.14
CA GLU A 429 -9.69 27.09 2.01
C GLU A 429 -9.66 26.30 0.70
N THR A 430 -10.58 26.58 -0.22
CA THR A 430 -10.56 26.00 -1.56
C THR A 430 -9.50 26.71 -2.41
N ALA A 431 -8.32 26.10 -2.52
CA ALA A 431 -7.23 26.57 -3.37
C ALA A 431 -7.28 25.88 -4.75
N GLU A 432 -6.46 26.36 -5.68
CA GLU A 432 -6.14 25.61 -6.90
C GLU A 432 -4.72 25.07 -6.82
N VAL A 433 -4.55 23.79 -7.12
CA VAL A 433 -3.32 23.02 -6.93
C VAL A 433 -2.98 22.21 -8.18
N ILE A 434 -1.71 21.83 -8.29
CA ILE A 434 -1.24 20.74 -9.15
C ILE A 434 -0.65 19.64 -8.27
N THR A 435 -0.99 18.38 -8.55
CA THR A 435 -0.30 17.24 -7.94
C THR A 435 1.02 17.00 -8.66
N LEU A 436 2.09 16.92 -7.88
CA LEU A 436 3.41 16.50 -8.31
C LEU A 436 3.61 15.05 -7.88
N SER A 437 3.78 14.13 -8.84
CA SER A 437 3.96 12.70 -8.56
C SER A 437 5.35 12.25 -9.02
N LEU A 438 6.29 12.11 -8.09
CA LEU A 438 7.66 11.66 -8.37
C LEU A 438 7.76 10.15 -8.18
N THR A 439 8.20 9.44 -9.23
CA THR A 439 8.78 8.09 -9.06
C THR A 439 10.30 8.20 -9.08
N PHE A 440 10.99 7.44 -8.24
CA PHE A 440 12.46 7.41 -8.15
C PHE A 440 12.99 5.99 -7.91
N ASP A 441 14.24 5.73 -8.27
CA ASP A 441 14.95 4.48 -7.95
C ASP A 441 15.49 4.52 -6.52
N HIS A 442 14.96 3.66 -5.64
CA HIS A 442 15.32 3.59 -4.23
C HIS A 442 16.74 3.05 -3.99
N ARG A 443 17.45 2.58 -5.03
CA ARG A 443 18.90 2.30 -4.98
C ARG A 443 19.75 3.57 -4.87
N VAL A 444 19.23 4.72 -5.30
CA VAL A 444 19.98 5.99 -5.39
C VAL A 444 19.43 7.07 -4.45
N VAL A 445 18.12 7.05 -4.18
CA VAL A 445 17.44 8.04 -3.34
C VAL A 445 16.58 7.36 -2.28
N ASN A 446 16.76 7.75 -1.01
CA ASN A 446 15.88 7.31 0.08
C ASN A 446 14.63 8.20 0.19
N GLY A 447 13.52 7.67 0.70
CA GLY A 447 12.23 8.39 0.80
C GLY A 447 12.30 9.81 1.41
N ALA A 448 13.10 10.04 2.45
CA ALA A 448 13.28 11.37 3.02
C ALA A 448 14.01 12.36 2.07
N GLY A 449 14.97 11.87 1.29
CA GLY A 449 15.67 12.68 0.27
C GLY A 449 14.75 13.04 -0.90
N ALA A 450 13.87 12.12 -1.30
CA ALA A 450 12.83 12.38 -2.30
C ALA A 450 11.78 13.37 -1.76
N ALA A 451 11.32 13.20 -0.52
CA ALA A 451 10.36 14.10 0.13
C ALA A 451 10.89 15.54 0.15
N ASN A 452 12.13 15.76 0.57
CA ASN A 452 12.74 17.08 0.60
C ASN A 452 12.87 17.69 -0.81
N PHE A 453 13.25 16.90 -1.82
CA PHE A 453 13.38 17.36 -3.20
C PHE A 453 12.04 17.84 -3.80
N VAL A 454 10.95 17.08 -3.65
CA VAL A 454 9.64 17.52 -4.16
C VAL A 454 9.05 18.64 -3.28
N HIS A 455 9.43 18.74 -2.01
CA HIS A 455 9.09 19.89 -1.17
C HIS A 455 9.77 21.19 -1.65
N GLU A 456 11.06 21.14 -1.98
CA GLU A 456 11.79 22.27 -2.61
C GLU A 456 11.16 22.67 -3.95
N ILE A 457 10.79 21.70 -4.81
CA ILE A 457 10.06 21.97 -6.06
C ILE A 457 8.71 22.66 -5.77
N LYS A 458 7.96 22.20 -4.77
CA LYS A 458 6.71 22.82 -4.32
C LYS A 458 6.94 24.25 -3.85
N GLU A 459 7.92 24.51 -2.98
CA GLU A 459 8.20 25.87 -2.48
C GLU A 459 8.55 26.83 -3.62
N GLN A 460 9.38 26.38 -4.59
CA GLN A 460 9.71 27.20 -5.76
C GLN A 460 8.52 27.44 -6.70
N ILE A 461 7.59 26.48 -6.84
CA ILE A 461 6.35 26.65 -7.59
C ILE A 461 5.40 27.63 -6.89
N GLU A 462 5.25 27.52 -5.56
CA GLU A 462 4.34 28.34 -4.77
C GLU A 462 4.81 29.80 -4.61
N HIS A 463 6.11 30.05 -4.74
CA HIS A 463 6.73 31.38 -4.69
C HIS A 463 7.25 31.88 -6.05
N PHE A 464 6.92 31.19 -7.16
CA PHE A 464 7.51 31.47 -8.47
C PHE A 464 7.32 32.91 -8.95
N ASN A 465 8.40 33.60 -9.30
CA ASN A 465 8.39 34.98 -9.75
C ASN A 465 9.43 35.24 -10.84
N LEU A 466 8.97 35.66 -12.03
CA LEU A 466 9.85 35.98 -13.17
C LEU A 466 10.75 37.19 -12.91
N LYS A 467 10.29 38.18 -12.12
CA LYS A 467 11.02 39.45 -11.96
C LYS A 467 12.23 39.35 -11.03
N SER A 468 12.33 38.28 -10.24
CA SER A 468 13.54 37.88 -9.53
C SER A 468 14.52 37.08 -10.39
N LEU A 469 14.05 36.42 -11.46
CA LEU A 469 14.91 35.63 -12.38
C LEU A 469 15.59 36.50 -13.45
N ALA A 470 15.04 37.67 -13.76
CA ALA A 470 15.62 38.67 -14.65
C ALA A 470 16.64 39.62 -13.95
N ALA A 471 16.93 39.41 -12.67
CA ALA A 471 17.89 40.21 -11.92
C ALA A 471 19.30 39.59 -12.00
N PRO A 472 20.31 40.27 -12.59
CA PRO A 472 21.65 39.71 -12.71
C PRO A 472 22.32 39.60 -11.34
N GLY A 473 22.59 38.36 -10.90
CA GLY A 473 23.36 38.07 -9.67
C GLY A 473 22.61 37.28 -8.58
N ALA A 474 21.39 36.80 -8.82
CA ALA A 474 20.71 35.87 -7.92
C ALA A 474 21.10 34.40 -8.24
N VAL A 475 22.23 33.97 -7.67
CA VAL A 475 22.72 32.57 -7.64
C VAL A 475 22.77 32.11 -6.18
#